data_AF-A0A1Z4KTS5-F1
#
_entry.id   AF-A0A1Z4KTS5-F1
#
_cell.length_a   1.000
_cell.length_b   1.000
_cell.length_c   1.000
_cell.angle_alpha   90.00
_cell.angle_beta   90.00
_cell.angle_gamma   90.00
#
_symmetry.space_group_name_H-M   'P 1'
#
loop_
_entity.id
_entity.type
_entity.pdbx_description
1 polymer ?
#
loop_
_entity_poly.entity_id
_entity_poly.type
_entity_poly.pdbx_seq_one_letter_code
_entity_poly.pdbx_strand_id
1 'polypeptide(L)'
;MVFAGEPQLNEARLDEVLNPILIVEVLSPSTADYDRQSKFRMYQTIQIFREYLLIEQDEPFVERYSKQTQGWLLSEFNGLEGSIFLESVAKELAIAEIYCGVIFD
;
A
#
# COMPACT_ATOMS: atom_id res chain seq x y z
N MET A 1 4.02 6.79 -0.22
CA MET A 1 3.30 6.76 -1.52
C MET A 1 4.30 6.91 -2.65
N VAL A 2 3.98 6.38 -3.84
CA VAL A 2 4.72 6.61 -5.09
C VAL A 2 3.78 7.22 -6.11
N PHE A 3 4.26 8.21 -6.87
CA PHE A 3 3.48 9.00 -7.82
C PHE A 3 3.86 8.69 -9.27
N ALA A 4 2.94 8.95 -10.19
CA ALA A 4 3.26 8.99 -11.62
C ALA A 4 4.00 10.29 -11.96
N GLY A 5 5.33 10.26 -11.86
CA GLY A 5 6.18 11.44 -12.05
C GLY A 5 6.17 12.37 -10.83
N GLU A 6 6.20 13.68 -11.07
CA GLU A 6 6.13 14.68 -10.01
C GLU A 6 4.74 14.67 -9.31
N PRO A 7 4.68 14.87 -7.98
CA PRO A 7 3.41 14.93 -7.26
C PRO A 7 2.51 16.05 -7.79
N GLN A 8 1.27 15.71 -8.11
CA GLN A 8 0.24 16.67 -8.49
C GLN A 8 -0.66 16.94 -7.29
N LEU A 9 -0.69 18.19 -6.83
CA LEU A 9 -1.48 18.59 -5.67
C LEU A 9 -2.85 19.09 -6.08
N ASN A 10 -3.84 18.91 -5.22
CA ASN A 10 -5.12 19.59 -5.34
C ASN A 10 -4.94 21.09 -5.01
N GLU A 11 -5.34 21.97 -5.92
CA GLU A 11 -5.21 23.43 -5.73
C GLU A 11 -5.99 23.96 -4.53
N ALA A 12 -7.11 23.31 -4.17
CA ALA A 12 -7.92 23.69 -3.02
C ALA A 12 -7.38 23.14 -1.68
N ARG A 13 -6.59 22.06 -1.73
CA ARG A 13 -6.06 21.33 -0.59
C ARG A 13 -4.69 20.75 -0.91
N LEU A 14 -3.65 21.47 -0.53
CA LEU A 14 -2.26 21.12 -0.88
C LEU A 14 -1.74 19.86 -0.19
N ASP A 15 -2.49 19.31 0.77
CA ASP A 15 -2.25 18.02 1.43
C ASP A 15 -2.85 16.83 0.66
N GLU A 16 -3.62 17.07 -0.41
CA GLU A 16 -4.18 16.03 -1.27
C GLU A 16 -3.36 15.87 -2.55
N VAL A 17 -2.89 14.65 -2.80
CA VAL A 17 -2.16 14.23 -4.00
C VAL A 17 -3.08 13.51 -4.98
N LEU A 18 -3.00 13.86 -6.26
CA LEU A 18 -3.95 13.43 -7.30
C LEU A 18 -3.46 12.27 -8.15
N ASN A 19 -2.15 12.02 -8.16
CA ASN A 19 -1.50 11.04 -9.04
C ASN A 19 -0.73 9.90 -8.33
N PRO A 20 -1.22 9.31 -7.21
CA PRO A 20 -0.56 8.14 -6.64
C PRO A 20 -0.77 6.89 -7.52
N ILE A 21 0.30 6.12 -7.71
CA ILE A 21 0.26 4.80 -8.38
C ILE A 21 0.37 3.64 -7.38
N LEU A 22 1.06 3.88 -6.25
CA LEU A 22 1.22 2.96 -5.12
C LEU A 22 1.04 3.72 -3.81
N ILE A 23 0.18 3.18 -2.94
CA ILE A 23 -0.01 3.68 -1.58
C ILE A 23 0.40 2.54 -0.63
N VAL A 24 1.15 2.89 0.41
CA VAL A 24 1.62 1.98 1.44
C VAL A 24 1.13 2.54 2.77
N GLU A 25 0.40 1.74 3.53
CA GLU A 25 -0.12 2.10 4.85
C GLU A 25 0.39 1.11 5.88
N VAL A 26 0.92 1.63 6.98
CA VAL A 26 1.24 0.83 8.17
C VAL A 26 0.03 0.90 9.08
N LEU A 27 -0.59 -0.24 9.31
CA LEU A 27 -1.84 -0.35 10.04
C LEU A 27 -1.57 -0.16 11.53
N SER A 28 -2.45 0.62 12.16
CA SER A 28 -2.57 0.65 13.61
C SER A 28 -3.86 -0.05 14.04
N PRO A 29 -3.92 -0.66 15.24
CA PRO A 29 -5.13 -1.32 15.74
C PRO A 29 -6.38 -0.43 15.72
N SER A 30 -6.22 0.89 15.81
CA SER A 30 -7.34 1.84 15.82
C SER A 30 -7.84 2.23 14.42
N THR A 31 -7.07 1.98 13.35
CA THR A 31 -7.42 2.41 11.99
C THR A 31 -7.50 1.28 10.96
N ALA A 32 -7.07 0.07 11.30
CA ALA A 32 -7.02 -1.08 10.39
C ALA A 32 -8.31 -1.29 9.57
N ASP A 33 -9.48 -1.30 10.22
CA ASP A 33 -10.77 -1.46 9.53
C ASP A 33 -11.07 -0.33 8.55
N TYR A 34 -10.69 0.90 8.91
CA TYR A 34 -10.91 2.08 8.08
C TYR A 34 -10.00 2.07 6.84
N ASP A 35 -8.72 1.70 7.03
CA ASP A 35 -7.71 1.58 5.98
C ASP A 35 -8.07 0.47 4.96
N ARG A 36 -8.56 -0.67 5.45
CA ARG A 36 -9.00 -1.82 4.63
C ARG A 36 -10.28 -1.56 3.85
N GLN A 37 -11.17 -0.72 4.37
CA GLN A 37 -12.50 -0.52 3.79
C GLN A 37 -12.67 0.85 3.12
N SER A 38 -12.80 1.91 3.92
CA SER A 38 -13.30 3.20 3.46
C SER A 38 -12.24 3.96 2.67
N LYS A 39 -10.99 3.99 3.18
CA LYS A 39 -9.86 4.58 2.45
C LYS A 39 -9.59 3.84 1.16
N PHE A 40 -9.53 2.52 1.20
CA PHE A 40 -9.27 1.74 -0.01
C PHE A 40 -10.33 2.00 -1.09
N ARG A 41 -11.62 2.02 -0.74
CA ARG A 41 -12.70 2.40 -1.67
C ARG A 41 -12.52 3.80 -2.26
N MET A 42 -12.04 4.75 -1.48
CA MET A 42 -11.73 6.09 -1.98
C MET A 42 -10.54 6.06 -2.96
N TYR A 43 -9.45 5.38 -2.63
CA TYR A 43 -8.28 5.26 -3.50
C TYR A 43 -8.61 4.56 -4.83
N GLN A 44 -9.53 3.60 -4.83
CA GLN A 44 -10.00 2.92 -6.04
C GLN A 44 -10.62 3.88 -7.08
N THR A 45 -11.06 5.09 -6.67
CA THR A 45 -11.58 6.11 -7.58
C THR A 45 -10.48 6.79 -8.41
N ILE A 46 -9.22 6.72 -7.96
CA ILE A 46 -8.07 7.28 -8.66
C ILE A 46 -7.75 6.39 -9.87
N GLN A 47 -7.89 6.92 -11.08
CA GLN A 47 -7.79 6.12 -12.31
C GLN A 47 -6.43 5.43 -12.46
N ILE A 48 -5.36 6.15 -12.15
CA ILE A 48 -3.98 5.68 -12.30
C ILE A 48 -3.46 4.87 -11.11
N PHE A 49 -4.25 4.73 -10.05
CA PHE A 49 -3.88 3.94 -8.88
C PHE A 49 -3.85 2.46 -9.24
N ARG A 50 -2.77 1.76 -8.87
CA ARG A 50 -2.49 0.39 -9.32
C ARG A 50 -2.22 -0.60 -8.20
N GLU A 51 -1.59 -0.16 -7.12
CA GLU A 51 -1.22 -1.06 -6.02
C GLU A 51 -1.46 -0.41 -4.66
N TYR A 52 -1.93 -1.21 -3.71
CA TYR A 52 -2.11 -0.83 -2.31
C TYR A 52 -1.43 -1.86 -1.42
N LEU A 53 -0.54 -1.41 -0.54
CA LEU A 53 0.17 -2.26 0.39
C LEU A 53 -0.27 -1.91 1.81
N LEU A 54 -0.81 -2.89 2.54
CA LEU A 54 -1.14 -2.77 3.95
C LEU A 54 -0.16 -3.59 4.76
N ILE A 55 0.47 -2.98 5.75
CA ILE A 55 1.52 -3.59 6.57
C ILE A 55 1.01 -3.62 8.01
N GLU A 56 0.83 -4.80 8.59
CA GLU A 56 0.56 -4.90 10.03
C GLU A 56 1.82 -4.49 10.79
N GLN A 57 1.67 -3.64 11.80
CA GLN A 57 2.82 -3.15 12.58
C GLN A 57 3.24 -4.12 13.69
N ASP A 58 2.31 -4.96 14.18
CA ASP A 58 2.51 -5.81 15.36
C ASP A 58 2.94 -7.24 15.01
N GLU A 59 2.86 -7.63 13.73
CA GLU A 59 3.30 -8.92 13.22
C GLU A 59 3.85 -8.79 11.78
N PRO A 60 4.72 -9.71 11.32
CA PRO A 60 5.22 -9.70 9.95
C PRO A 60 4.14 -10.20 8.99
N PHE A 61 3.15 -9.36 8.72
CA PHE A 61 2.05 -9.63 7.81
C PHE A 61 1.81 -8.44 6.88
N VAL A 62 1.83 -8.72 5.58
CA VAL A 62 1.64 -7.70 4.54
C VAL A 62 0.60 -8.17 3.54
N GLU A 63 -0.31 -7.27 3.20
CA GLU A 63 -1.29 -7.48 2.14
C GLU A 63 -1.00 -6.57 0.96
N ARG A 64 -0.99 -7.17 -0.23
CA ARG A 64 -0.88 -6.45 -1.50
C ARG A 64 -2.18 -6.58 -2.26
N TYR A 65 -2.86 -5.45 -2.47
CA TYR A 65 -3.92 -5.35 -3.48
C TYR A 65 -3.33 -4.83 -4.78
N SER A 66 -3.46 -5.60 -5.85
CA SER A 66 -3.03 -5.22 -7.21
C SER A 66 -4.25 -5.05 -8.11
N LYS A 67 -4.30 -3.96 -8.88
CA LYS A 67 -5.39 -3.68 -9.79
C LYS A 67 -5.33 -4.61 -11.00
N GLN A 68 -6.44 -5.27 -11.28
CA GLN A 68 -6.61 -6.20 -12.40
C GLN A 68 -7.61 -5.63 -13.42
N THR A 69 -7.79 -6.32 -14.55
CA THR A 69 -8.80 -5.93 -15.57
C THR A 69 -10.22 -5.89 -15.00
N GLN A 70 -10.52 -6.77 -14.04
CA GLN A 70 -11.82 -6.82 -13.36
C GLN A 70 -11.60 -6.88 -11.84
N GLY A 71 -11.35 -5.72 -11.23
CA GLY A 71 -11.25 -5.57 -9.79
C GLY A 71 -9.82 -5.60 -9.27
N TRP A 72 -9.64 -6.17 -8.09
CA TRP A 72 -8.37 -6.16 -7.35
C TRP A 72 -8.04 -7.58 -6.89
N LEU A 73 -6.78 -7.98 -7.07
CA LEU A 73 -6.25 -9.23 -6.54
C LEU A 73 -5.55 -8.96 -5.22
N LEU A 74 -6.01 -9.63 -4.16
CA LEU A 74 -5.35 -9.68 -2.86
C LEU A 74 -4.29 -10.78 -2.86
N SER A 75 -3.08 -10.45 -2.41
CA SER A 75 -2.01 -11.38 -2.11
C SER A 75 -1.54 -11.11 -0.68
N GLU A 76 -1.46 -12.17 0.12
CA GLU A 76 -1.07 -12.10 1.53
C GLU A 76 0.32 -12.69 1.70
N PHE A 77 1.13 -12.06 2.53
CA PHE A 77 2.48 -12.47 2.83
C PHE A 77 2.63 -12.51 4.35
N ASN A 78 3.00 -13.69 4.87
CA ASN A 78 3.15 -13.95 6.29
C ASN A 78 4.58 -14.40 6.58
N GLY A 79 5.16 -13.87 7.65
CA GLY A 79 6.55 -14.13 8.03
C GLY A 79 7.53 -13.15 7.41
N LEU A 80 8.79 -13.24 7.84
CA LEU A 80 9.88 -12.40 7.33
C LEU A 80 10.50 -12.98 6.06
N GLU A 81 10.18 -14.24 5.76
CA GLU A 81 10.64 -14.95 4.59
C GLU A 81 9.90 -14.48 3.33
N GLY A 82 10.67 -14.22 2.28
CA GLY A 82 10.13 -13.90 0.96
C GLY A 82 10.12 -12.42 0.63
N SER A 83 9.50 -12.14 -0.52
CA SER A 83 9.54 -10.85 -1.16
C SER A 83 8.23 -10.54 -1.85
N ILE A 84 7.94 -9.24 -1.94
CA ILE A 84 6.78 -8.69 -2.60
C ILE A 84 7.27 -8.00 -3.87
N PHE A 85 6.81 -8.49 -5.03
CA PHE A 85 7.03 -7.79 -6.28
C PHE A 85 5.96 -6.70 -6.44
N LEU A 86 6.38 -5.44 -6.55
CA LEU A 86 5.54 -4.27 -6.77
C LEU A 86 5.52 -3.97 -8.27
N GLU A 87 4.42 -4.33 -8.93
CA GLU A 87 4.25 -4.23 -10.38
C GLU A 87 4.18 -2.77 -10.86
N SER A 88 3.66 -1.86 -10.03
CA SER A 88 3.53 -0.43 -10.34
C SER A 88 4.87 0.28 -10.53
N VAL A 89 5.92 -0.24 -9.89
CA VAL A 89 7.27 0.35 -9.88
C VAL A 89 8.36 -0.61 -10.36
N ALA A 90 8.00 -1.85 -10.73
CA ALA A 90 8.90 -2.92 -11.13
C ALA A 90 10.05 -3.13 -10.12
N LYS A 91 9.70 -3.27 -8.85
CA LYS A 91 10.65 -3.50 -7.75
C LYS A 91 10.26 -4.69 -6.91
N GLU A 92 11.26 -5.41 -6.46
CA GLU A 92 11.11 -6.44 -5.45
C GLU A 92 11.48 -5.85 -4.09
N LEU A 93 10.66 -6.13 -3.08
CA LEU A 93 10.83 -5.66 -1.71
C LEU A 93 10.86 -6.88 -0.79
N ALA A 94 11.98 -7.11 -0.10
CA ALA A 94 12.06 -8.20 0.87
C ALA A 94 11.27 -7.83 2.13
N ILE A 95 10.49 -8.77 2.67
CA ILE A 95 9.65 -8.49 3.85
C ILE A 95 10.53 -8.19 5.07
N ALA A 96 11.64 -8.89 5.22
CA ALA A 96 12.65 -8.59 6.22
C ALA A 96 13.20 -7.15 6.17
N GLU A 97 13.21 -6.49 5.00
CA GLU A 97 13.62 -5.08 4.89
C GLU A 97 12.52 -4.12 5.37
N ILE A 98 11.25 -4.47 5.17
CA ILE A 98 10.10 -3.70 5.68
C ILE A 98 10.16 -3.61 7.21
N TYR A 99 10.43 -4.74 7.86
CA TYR A 99 10.47 -4.86 9.32
C TYR A 99 11.88 -4.71 9.90
N CYS A 100 12.82 -4.12 9.14
CA CYS A 100 14.19 -3.94 9.61
C CYS A 100 14.22 -3.07 10.87
N GLY A 101 14.70 -3.62 11.98
CA GLY A 101 14.78 -2.92 13.27
C GLY A 101 13.50 -2.97 14.11
N VAL A 102 12.46 -3.66 13.65
CA VAL A 102 11.28 -3.97 14.45
C VAL A 102 11.57 -5.20 15.31
N ILE A 103 11.21 -5.14 16.59
CA ILE A 103 11.27 -6.26 17.51
C ILE A 103 9.82 -6.63 17.82
N PHE A 104 9.46 -7.89 17.53
CA PHE A 104 8.16 -8.44 17.85
C PHE A 104 8.22 -9.13 19.22
N ASP A 105 7.18 -8.94 20.04
CA ASP A 105 7.05 -9.53 21.38
C ASP A 105 6.40 -10.92 21.35
#